data_AF-A0AB36KL56-F1
#
_entry.id   AF-A0AB36KL56-F1
#
_cell.length_a   1.000
_cell.length_b   1.000
_cell.length_c   1.000
_cell.angle_alpha   90.00
_cell.angle_beta   90.00
_cell.angle_gamma   90.00
#
_symmetry.space_group_name_H-M   'P 1'
#
loop_
_entity.id
_entity.type
_entity.pdbx_description
1 polymer ?
#
loop_
_entity_poly.entity_id
_entity_poly.type
_entity_poly.pdbx_seq_one_letter_code
_entity_poly.pdbx_strand_id
1 'polypeptide(L)'
;MTSHPNLDQLNPEELRALAAQLIQRVETMDKQITHHKSVNEKLAHEIALLKRFKFAKRSEQLSPDQASLLDDLIDTDIAAIEAEFEALQPAPVEAKVRQQPKRAPLPPQFPRTLIHHEPDNSHCQCGCALKRIGEDASEKLDYTPGVFTVERHIRGKWACEQCETLIQAPVPAHVIDKGVPTAGLLAHIMVAKFADHLPLYRQEKIFGRAGLPIARSTLAQWVGNCGVQLQPLVDALREAVLTHDVVHADETPVQMLTPGAKKTHRAYVWAYATSQFSNLAAVVYDFSPSRAGEHARAFLGSWNGKLVCDDFAGYKAGFELGVTEIGCMAHARRKFFDLHATNKSQVAEKALNYIAALYEAEREVRELEPGDRQRIRQEKAAPIADAFHTWMIAQRQLVPEGSAIAKALDYSLKRWIALTRYLDDGAVPIDNNWCENQIRPWALGRSNWLFAGSLRSGKRAAAIMSLIQSARLNGHDPYAYLKDVLTRLPTQRASEIAELLPHRWRPV
;
A
#
# COMPACT_ATOMS: atom_id res chain seq x y z
N MET A 1 12.04 -34.62 -10.51
CA MET A 1 12.34 -35.54 -11.62
C MET A 1 11.52 -35.12 -12.83
N THR A 2 12.11 -34.36 -13.75
CA THR A 2 11.51 -34.06 -15.05
C THR A 2 11.91 -35.18 -16.00
N SER A 3 10.99 -36.07 -16.37
CA SER A 3 11.26 -37.06 -17.41
C SER A 3 11.41 -36.32 -18.74
N HIS A 4 12.63 -36.28 -19.28
CA HIS A 4 12.86 -35.77 -20.62
C HIS A 4 12.19 -36.72 -21.63
N PRO A 5 11.52 -36.21 -22.67
CA PRO A 5 10.98 -37.06 -23.73
C PRO A 5 12.11 -37.90 -24.32
N ASN A 6 11.89 -39.20 -24.50
CA ASN A 6 12.85 -40.05 -25.19
C ASN A 6 12.84 -39.69 -26.67
N LEU A 7 13.86 -38.95 -27.11
CA LEU A 7 13.98 -38.40 -28.45
C LEU A 7 13.94 -39.50 -29.53
N ASP A 8 14.36 -40.72 -29.20
CA ASP A 8 14.40 -41.87 -30.10
C ASP A 8 13.01 -42.44 -30.43
N GLN A 9 11.96 -42.00 -29.73
CA GLN A 9 10.58 -42.46 -29.91
C GLN A 9 9.69 -41.45 -30.65
N LEU A 10 10.22 -40.26 -30.98
CA LEU A 10 9.46 -39.20 -31.64
C LEU A 10 9.58 -39.28 -33.15
N ASN A 11 8.46 -39.10 -33.86
CA ASN A 11 8.45 -39.02 -35.32
C ASN A 11 8.98 -37.64 -35.82
N PRO A 12 9.27 -37.48 -37.12
CA PRO A 12 9.82 -36.24 -37.67
C PRO A 12 8.95 -34.99 -37.47
N GLU A 13 7.62 -35.12 -37.38
CA GLU A 13 6.72 -33.98 -37.11
C GLU A 13 6.74 -33.59 -35.64
N GLU A 14 6.73 -34.58 -34.74
CA GLU A 14 6.85 -34.38 -33.29
C GLU A 14 8.19 -33.75 -32.91
N LEU A 15 9.29 -34.15 -33.57
CA LEU A 15 10.61 -33.53 -33.40
C LEU A 15 10.63 -32.06 -33.86
N ARG A 16 9.97 -31.73 -34.98
CA ARG A 16 9.84 -30.34 -35.45
C ARG A 16 8.99 -29.49 -34.52
N ALA A 17 7.89 -30.04 -33.99
CA ALA A 17 7.04 -29.37 -33.01
C ALA A 17 7.77 -29.11 -31.69
N LEU A 18 8.52 -30.10 -31.19
CA LEU A 18 9.36 -29.96 -30.00
C LEU A 18 10.48 -28.93 -30.22
N ALA A 19 11.15 -28.95 -31.37
CA ALA A 19 12.16 -27.95 -31.72
C ALA A 19 11.58 -26.54 -31.78
N ALA A 20 10.40 -26.35 -32.38
CA ALA A 20 9.70 -25.06 -32.40
C ALA A 20 9.35 -24.58 -30.98
N GLN A 21 8.84 -25.47 -30.11
CA GLN A 21 8.56 -25.16 -28.71
C GLN A 21 9.83 -24.78 -27.92
N LEU A 22 10.93 -25.51 -28.14
CA LEU A 22 12.21 -25.22 -27.49
C LEU A 22 12.80 -23.89 -27.98
N ILE A 23 12.74 -23.59 -29.28
CA ILE A 23 13.16 -22.29 -29.84
C ILE A 23 12.33 -21.16 -29.22
N GLN A 24 11.00 -21.29 -29.18
CA GLN A 24 10.12 -20.30 -28.57
C GLN A 24 10.43 -20.11 -27.07
N ARG A 25 10.74 -21.20 -26.35
CA ARG A 25 11.12 -21.16 -24.94
C ARG A 25 12.48 -20.48 -24.75
N VAL A 26 13.47 -20.77 -25.59
CA VAL A 26 14.78 -20.12 -25.59
C VAL A 26 14.64 -18.63 -25.88
N GLU A 27 13.87 -18.23 -26.90
CA GLU A 27 13.60 -16.82 -27.20
C GLU A 27 12.89 -16.08 -26.04
N THR A 28 11.94 -16.75 -25.38
CA THR A 28 11.25 -16.21 -24.20
C THR A 28 12.22 -16.03 -23.04
N MET A 29 13.07 -17.03 -22.79
CA MET A 29 14.11 -16.98 -21.74
C MET A 29 15.16 -15.91 -22.06
N ASP A 30 15.60 -15.75 -23.30
CA ASP A 30 16.56 -14.72 -23.70
C ASP A 30 15.99 -13.30 -23.53
N LYS A 31 14.70 -13.10 -23.87
CA LYS A 31 14.00 -11.84 -23.59
C LYS A 31 13.94 -11.56 -22.09
N GLN A 32 13.63 -12.57 -21.26
CA GLN A 32 13.62 -12.45 -19.80
C GLN A 32 15.01 -12.14 -19.24
N ILE A 33 16.05 -12.85 -19.69
CA ILE A 33 17.44 -12.62 -19.27
C ILE A 33 17.89 -11.20 -19.63
N THR A 34 17.59 -10.75 -20.84
CA THR A 34 17.94 -9.39 -21.29
C THR A 34 17.21 -8.34 -20.46
N HIS A 35 15.92 -8.54 -20.20
CA HIS A 35 15.14 -7.68 -19.32
C HIS A 35 15.73 -7.62 -17.90
N HIS A 36 15.99 -8.78 -17.27
CA HIS A 36 16.57 -8.85 -15.93
C HIS A 36 17.96 -8.21 -15.85
N LYS A 37 18.83 -8.40 -16.87
CA LYS A 37 20.13 -7.72 -16.94
C LYS A 37 19.98 -6.21 -16.94
N SER A 38 19.10 -5.66 -17.80
CA SER A 38 18.85 -4.22 -17.87
C SER A 38 18.31 -3.66 -16.56
N VAL A 39 17.36 -4.36 -15.92
CA VAL A 39 16.83 -3.96 -14.61
C VAL A 39 17.91 -4.00 -13.54
N ASN A 40 18.74 -5.06 -13.52
CA ASN A 40 19.83 -5.20 -12.56
C ASN A 40 20.88 -4.08 -12.69
N GLU A 41 21.26 -3.70 -13.91
CA GLU A 41 22.16 -2.57 -14.15
C GLU A 41 21.57 -1.24 -13.64
N LYS A 42 20.29 -1.01 -13.90
CA LYS A 42 19.57 0.17 -13.40
C LYS A 42 19.53 0.22 -11.87
N LEU A 43 19.14 -0.88 -11.21
CA LEU A 43 19.07 -0.96 -9.74
C LEU A 43 20.47 -0.78 -9.12
N ALA A 44 21.50 -1.38 -9.70
CA ALA A 44 22.88 -1.20 -9.25
C ALA A 44 23.35 0.26 -9.35
N HIS A 45 22.98 0.95 -10.43
CA HIS A 45 23.26 2.38 -10.60
C HIS A 45 22.51 3.23 -9.57
N GLU A 46 21.23 2.97 -9.32
CA GLU A 46 20.42 3.66 -8.30
C GLU A 46 21.04 3.50 -6.89
N ILE A 47 21.45 2.28 -6.52
CA ILE A 47 22.16 2.02 -5.26
C ILE A 47 23.44 2.85 -5.16
N ALA A 48 24.24 2.87 -6.22
CA ALA A 48 25.51 3.60 -6.23
C ALA A 48 25.29 5.11 -6.05
N LEU A 49 24.26 5.68 -6.69
CA LEU A 49 23.89 7.09 -6.53
C LEU A 49 23.42 7.39 -5.10
N LEU A 50 22.52 6.58 -4.53
CA LEU A 50 22.03 6.77 -3.17
C LEU A 50 23.15 6.65 -2.13
N LYS A 51 24.06 5.69 -2.28
CA LYS A 51 25.25 5.55 -1.43
C LYS A 51 26.14 6.79 -1.53
N ARG A 52 26.39 7.32 -2.73
CA ARG A 52 27.15 8.57 -2.91
C ARG A 52 26.47 9.74 -2.20
N PHE A 53 25.15 9.91 -2.34
CA PHE A 53 24.42 10.98 -1.65
C PHE A 53 24.48 10.85 -0.13
N LYS A 54 24.41 9.62 0.40
CA LYS A 54 24.53 9.35 1.84
C LYS A 54 25.87 9.83 2.40
N PHE A 55 26.97 9.53 1.71
CA PHE A 55 28.33 9.81 2.20
C PHE A 55 28.89 11.18 1.80
N ALA A 56 28.32 11.84 0.79
CA ALA A 56 28.72 13.19 0.36
C ALA A 56 28.26 14.31 1.32
N LYS A 57 27.49 13.99 2.37
CA LYS A 57 26.86 14.90 3.35
C LYS A 57 27.82 15.74 4.23
N ARG A 58 29.11 15.86 3.92
CA ARG A 58 30.07 16.59 4.76
C ARG A 58 29.96 18.12 4.75
N SER A 59 29.01 18.69 4.02
CA SER A 59 28.71 20.11 4.10
C SER A 59 27.20 20.35 4.07
N GLU A 60 26.57 20.72 5.20
CA GLU A 60 25.59 21.83 5.33
C GLU A 60 24.44 21.66 6.36
N GLN A 61 24.16 22.78 7.04
CA GLN A 61 22.89 23.49 7.36
C GLN A 61 21.52 22.78 7.46
N LEU A 62 21.41 21.46 7.60
CA LEU A 62 20.15 20.84 8.02
C LEU A 62 20.08 20.76 9.56
N SER A 63 18.89 20.94 10.13
CA SER A 63 18.73 20.61 11.55
C SER A 63 19.00 19.12 11.77
N PRO A 64 19.51 18.69 12.94
CA PRO A 64 19.81 17.28 13.21
C PRO A 64 18.61 16.35 12.95
N ASP A 65 17.39 16.81 13.27
CA ASP A 65 16.16 16.06 13.04
C ASP A 65 15.85 15.90 11.54
N GLN A 66 16.04 16.94 10.74
CA GLN A 66 15.87 16.87 9.28
C GLN A 66 16.88 15.92 8.63
N ALA A 67 18.13 15.97 9.09
CA ALA A 67 19.18 15.07 8.63
C ALA A 67 18.83 13.61 8.95
N SER A 68 18.30 13.36 10.15
CA SER A 68 17.89 12.02 10.59
C SER A 68 16.78 11.43 9.73
N LEU A 69 15.74 12.20 9.44
CA LEU A 69 14.63 11.78 8.57
C LEU A 69 15.11 11.43 7.16
N LEU A 70 16.06 12.21 6.64
CA LEU A 70 16.63 11.95 5.31
C LEU A 70 17.47 10.67 5.28
N ASP A 71 18.31 10.43 6.28
CA ASP A 71 19.12 9.22 6.35
C ASP A 71 18.24 7.96 6.42
N ASP A 72 17.20 8.01 7.25
CA ASP A 72 16.24 6.92 7.38
C ASP A 72 15.61 6.56 6.02
N LEU A 73 15.22 7.55 5.22
CA LEU A 73 14.57 7.34 3.93
C LEU A 73 15.53 6.78 2.89
N ILE A 74 16.78 7.27 2.85
CA ILE A 74 17.82 6.76 1.95
C ILE A 74 18.16 5.30 2.28
N ASP A 75 18.31 4.97 3.58
CA ASP A 75 18.62 3.61 4.01
C ASP A 75 17.50 2.64 3.69
N THR A 76 16.25 3.10 3.84
CA THR A 76 15.08 2.32 3.46
C THR A 76 15.03 2.07 1.94
N ASP A 77 15.38 3.08 1.13
CA ASP A 77 15.43 2.96 -0.34
C ASP A 77 16.55 2.01 -0.80
N ILE A 78 17.75 2.12 -0.22
CA ILE A 78 18.86 1.22 -0.51
C ILE A 78 18.45 -0.23 -0.21
N ALA A 79 17.87 -0.49 0.96
CA ALA A 79 17.45 -1.83 1.35
C ALA A 79 16.38 -2.41 0.42
N ALA A 80 15.40 -1.61 0.01
CA ALA A 80 14.38 -2.04 -0.95
C ALA A 80 14.99 -2.39 -2.31
N ILE A 81 15.91 -1.57 -2.83
CA ILE A 81 16.58 -1.85 -4.11
C ILE A 81 17.47 -3.09 -3.99
N GLU A 82 18.18 -3.27 -2.87
CA GLU A 82 19.00 -4.46 -2.62
C GLU A 82 18.12 -5.73 -2.57
N ALA A 83 16.95 -5.68 -1.93
CA ALA A 83 16.01 -6.81 -1.88
C ALA A 83 15.44 -7.17 -3.27
N GLU A 84 15.05 -6.17 -4.07
CA GLU A 84 14.61 -6.39 -5.46
C GLU A 84 15.74 -6.96 -6.32
N PHE A 85 16.96 -6.44 -6.17
CA PHE A 85 18.13 -6.91 -6.88
C PHE A 85 18.49 -8.36 -6.52
N GLU A 86 18.39 -8.74 -5.25
CA GLU A 86 18.59 -10.13 -4.82
C GLU A 86 17.52 -11.07 -5.38
N ALA A 87 16.25 -10.65 -5.43
CA ALA A 87 15.16 -11.45 -6.00
C ALA A 87 15.30 -11.71 -7.50
N LEU A 88 15.98 -10.83 -8.24
CA LEU A 88 16.24 -10.96 -9.67
C LEU A 88 17.48 -11.80 -10.00
N GLN A 89 18.30 -12.17 -9.01
CA GLN A 89 19.45 -13.03 -9.24
C GLN A 89 19.04 -14.50 -9.28
N PRO A 90 19.58 -15.30 -10.22
CA PRO A 90 19.44 -16.74 -10.15
C PRO A 90 20.01 -17.25 -8.83
N ALA A 91 19.35 -18.24 -8.23
CA ALA A 91 19.81 -18.87 -6.99
C ALA A 91 21.30 -19.24 -7.14
N PRO A 92 22.19 -18.80 -6.24
CA PRO A 92 23.61 -19.10 -6.35
C PRO A 92 23.81 -20.62 -6.39
N VAL A 93 24.46 -21.12 -7.45
CA VAL A 93 24.85 -22.53 -7.59
C VAL A 93 25.86 -22.94 -6.50
N GLU A 94 26.53 -21.95 -5.90
CA GLU A 94 27.36 -22.11 -4.71
C GLU A 94 27.15 -20.95 -3.73
N ALA A 95 26.99 -21.31 -2.45
CA ALA A 95 26.93 -20.34 -1.36
C ALA A 95 28.28 -19.61 -1.24
N LYS A 96 28.39 -18.42 -1.83
CA LYS A 96 29.55 -17.54 -1.59
C LYS A 96 29.70 -17.33 -0.09
N VAL A 97 30.80 -17.83 0.48
CA VAL A 97 31.24 -17.54 1.84
C VAL A 97 31.69 -16.08 1.91
N ARG A 98 30.73 -15.15 1.95
CA ARG A 98 31.02 -13.79 2.40
C ARG A 98 31.36 -13.88 3.88
N GLN A 99 32.52 -13.36 4.30
CA GLN A 99 32.84 -13.15 5.71
C GLN A 99 31.81 -12.18 6.30
N GLN A 100 30.66 -12.70 6.72
CA GLN A 100 29.63 -11.91 7.36
C GLN A 100 30.11 -11.60 8.78
N PRO A 101 30.02 -10.34 9.22
CA PRO A 101 30.31 -9.99 10.61
C PRO A 101 29.46 -10.85 11.54
N LYS A 102 30.09 -11.50 12.53
CA LYS A 102 29.38 -12.26 13.56
C LYS A 102 28.39 -11.31 14.24
N ARG A 103 27.11 -11.66 14.18
CA ARG A 103 26.04 -10.87 14.81
C ARG A 103 26.26 -10.84 16.33
N ALA A 104 26.08 -9.68 16.92
CA ALA A 104 26.09 -9.57 18.38
C ALA A 104 24.93 -10.41 18.96
N PRO A 105 25.16 -11.19 20.03
CA PRO A 105 24.10 -11.94 20.68
C PRO A 105 23.05 -10.99 21.27
N LEU A 106 21.78 -11.43 21.30
CA LEU A 106 20.72 -10.64 21.93
C LEU A 106 20.92 -10.59 23.45
N PRO A 107 20.52 -9.50 24.12
CA PRO A 107 20.77 -9.35 25.54
C PRO A 107 20.23 -10.53 26.38
N PRO A 108 21.04 -11.10 27.30
CA PRO A 108 20.67 -12.30 28.06
C PRO A 108 19.51 -12.06 29.03
N GLN A 109 19.29 -10.82 29.46
CA GLN A 109 18.20 -10.44 30.36
C GLN A 109 16.81 -10.47 29.73
N PHE A 110 16.71 -10.51 28.39
CA PHE A 110 15.41 -10.59 27.74
C PHE A 110 14.77 -11.97 27.91
N PRO A 111 13.48 -12.03 28.26
CA PRO A 111 12.78 -13.30 28.44
C PRO A 111 12.78 -14.07 27.13
N ARG A 112 13.16 -15.35 27.22
CA ARG A 112 13.28 -16.27 26.09
C ARG A 112 12.16 -17.28 26.10
N THR A 113 11.42 -17.35 25.00
CA THR A 113 10.47 -18.44 24.74
C THR A 113 11.18 -19.48 23.89
N LEU A 114 11.25 -20.71 24.37
CA LEU A 114 11.85 -21.83 23.63
C LEU A 114 10.83 -22.41 22.66
N ILE A 115 11.18 -22.46 21.38
CA ILE A 115 10.32 -23.03 20.33
C ILE A 115 11.07 -24.22 19.73
N HIS A 116 10.62 -25.43 20.02
CA HIS A 116 11.22 -26.66 19.53
C HIS A 116 10.63 -27.03 18.17
N HIS A 117 11.50 -27.26 17.18
CA HIS A 117 11.16 -27.79 15.88
C HIS A 117 11.76 -29.18 15.79
N GLU A 118 10.93 -30.18 16.04
CA GLU A 118 11.29 -31.59 16.00
C GLU A 118 10.54 -32.26 14.83
N PRO A 119 11.06 -33.37 14.26
CA PRO A 119 10.35 -34.10 13.21
C PRO A 119 9.01 -34.66 13.72
N ASP A 120 7.98 -34.62 12.88
CA ASP A 120 6.64 -35.16 13.21
C ASP A 120 6.65 -36.67 13.46
N ASN A 121 7.65 -37.38 12.93
CA ASN A 121 7.83 -38.82 13.10
C ASN A 121 9.19 -39.12 13.72
N SER A 122 9.19 -39.95 14.77
CA SER A 122 10.38 -40.47 15.41
C SER A 122 11.02 -41.65 14.67
N HIS A 123 10.51 -42.04 13.50
CA HIS A 123 11.00 -43.15 12.70
C HIS A 123 11.47 -42.69 11.31
N CYS A 124 12.58 -43.28 10.87
CA CYS A 124 13.13 -43.12 9.53
C CYS A 124 12.27 -43.86 8.49
N GLN A 125 12.40 -43.51 7.21
CA GLN A 125 11.77 -44.25 6.10
C GLN A 125 12.21 -45.72 6.03
N CYS A 126 13.37 -46.07 6.59
CA CYS A 126 13.83 -47.46 6.72
C CYS A 126 13.22 -48.22 7.92
N GLY A 127 12.34 -47.58 8.71
CA GLY A 127 11.65 -48.19 9.86
C GLY A 127 12.40 -48.08 11.20
N CYS A 128 13.63 -47.59 11.22
CA CYS A 128 14.40 -47.41 12.46
C CYS A 128 13.94 -46.20 13.27
N ALA A 129 14.05 -46.29 14.60
CA ALA A 129 13.92 -45.13 15.48
C ALA A 129 15.07 -44.14 15.25
N LEU A 130 14.72 -42.86 15.11
CA LEU A 130 15.66 -41.77 14.95
C LEU A 130 16.30 -41.41 16.29
N LYS A 131 17.58 -41.02 16.26
CA LYS A 131 18.31 -40.55 17.44
C LYS A 131 18.66 -39.08 17.31
N ARG A 132 18.37 -38.29 18.35
CA ARG A 132 18.76 -36.88 18.43
C ARG A 132 20.26 -36.80 18.67
N ILE A 133 21.00 -36.26 17.69
CA ILE A 133 22.47 -36.16 17.69
C ILE A 133 22.99 -34.75 17.96
N GLY A 134 22.11 -33.75 17.97
CA GLY A 134 22.47 -32.36 18.25
C GLY A 134 21.31 -31.41 18.00
N GLU A 135 21.60 -30.12 18.03
CA GLU A 135 20.62 -29.07 17.73
C GLU A 135 21.29 -27.85 17.11
N ASP A 136 20.53 -27.11 16.31
CA ASP A 136 20.87 -25.73 15.93
C ASP A 136 19.89 -24.77 16.61
N ALA A 137 20.40 -23.69 17.19
CA ALA A 137 19.57 -22.65 17.78
C ALA A 137 19.70 -21.33 17.02
N SER A 138 18.58 -20.65 16.81
CA SER A 138 18.52 -19.29 16.29
C SER A 138 17.60 -18.44 17.17
N GLU A 139 18.04 -17.23 17.50
CA GLU A 139 17.24 -16.28 18.27
C GLU A 139 16.60 -15.23 17.35
N LYS A 140 15.36 -14.88 17.66
CA LYS A 140 14.62 -13.77 17.06
C LYS A 140 14.14 -12.81 18.13
N LEU A 141 14.15 -11.53 17.79
CA LEU A 141 13.70 -10.46 18.68
C LEU A 141 12.25 -10.08 18.35
N ASP A 142 11.39 -10.17 19.35
CA ASP A 142 10.02 -9.66 19.29
C ASP A 142 9.86 -8.45 20.22
N TYR A 143 8.79 -7.68 19.97
CA TYR A 143 8.46 -6.52 20.78
C TYR A 143 6.96 -6.43 21.02
N THR A 144 6.60 -6.52 22.28
CA THR A 144 5.32 -6.02 22.79
C THR A 144 5.59 -4.63 23.36
N PRO A 145 4.72 -3.61 23.16
CA PRO A 145 4.99 -2.25 23.62
C PRO A 145 5.58 -2.17 25.05
N GLY A 146 6.84 -1.73 25.13
CA GLY A 146 7.60 -1.59 26.38
C GLY A 146 8.48 -2.79 26.78
N VAL A 147 8.33 -3.95 26.14
CA VAL A 147 9.01 -5.20 26.52
C VAL A 147 9.56 -5.93 25.31
N PHE A 148 10.88 -6.09 25.26
CA PHE A 148 11.53 -7.01 24.32
C PHE A 148 11.45 -8.45 24.82
N THR A 149 11.14 -9.36 23.93
CA THR A 149 11.17 -10.81 24.17
C THR A 149 11.99 -11.48 23.07
N VAL A 150 12.49 -12.68 23.33
CA VAL A 150 13.30 -13.43 22.39
C VAL A 150 12.66 -14.78 22.11
N GLU A 151 12.37 -15.07 20.85
CA GLU A 151 12.00 -16.42 20.41
C GLU A 151 13.28 -17.19 20.09
N ARG A 152 13.59 -18.22 20.89
CA ARG A 152 14.73 -19.10 20.65
C ARG A 152 14.23 -20.37 19.97
N HIS A 153 14.41 -20.43 18.65
CA HIS A 153 14.07 -21.58 17.83
C HIS A 153 15.16 -22.63 17.93
N ILE A 154 14.83 -23.79 18.49
CA ILE A 154 15.73 -24.94 18.66
C ILE A 154 15.31 -26.02 17.66
N ARG A 155 16.22 -26.39 16.77
CA ARG A 155 15.95 -27.39 15.73
C ARG A 155 16.80 -28.63 15.97
N GLY A 156 16.16 -29.72 16.39
CA GLY A 156 16.85 -30.99 16.65
C GLY A 156 17.41 -31.61 15.38
N LYS A 157 18.65 -32.07 15.43
CA LYS A 157 19.28 -32.90 14.39
C LYS A 157 19.06 -34.36 14.75
N TRP A 158 18.38 -35.08 13.88
CA TRP A 158 18.06 -36.48 14.08
C TRP A 158 18.75 -37.33 13.03
N ALA A 159 19.40 -38.41 13.43
CA ALA A 159 20.04 -39.32 12.50
C ALA A 159 19.48 -40.73 12.66
N CYS A 160 19.34 -41.41 11.52
CA CYS A 160 19.14 -42.85 11.51
C CYS A 160 20.51 -43.55 11.57
N GLU A 161 20.71 -44.46 12.53
CA GLU A 161 21.98 -45.19 12.66
C GLU A 161 22.20 -46.21 11.53
N GLN A 162 21.15 -46.76 10.92
CA GLN A 162 21.29 -47.75 9.83
C GLN A 162 21.57 -47.14 8.44
N CYS A 163 20.81 -46.14 8.02
CA CYS A 163 20.92 -45.56 6.68
C CYS A 163 21.60 -44.18 6.67
N GLU A 164 22.18 -43.78 7.81
CA GLU A 164 22.93 -42.53 8.00
C GLU A 164 22.20 -41.26 7.56
N THR A 165 20.87 -41.33 7.46
CA THR A 165 20.04 -40.22 6.99
C THR A 165 19.85 -39.21 8.10
N LEU A 166 20.24 -37.96 7.83
CA LEU A 166 20.03 -36.81 8.70
C LEU A 166 18.68 -36.16 8.40
N ILE A 167 17.84 -36.04 9.43
CA ILE A 167 16.53 -35.41 9.39
C ILE A 167 16.55 -34.22 10.36
N GLN A 168 16.13 -33.06 9.87
CA GLN A 168 15.98 -31.84 10.67
C GLN A 168 14.76 -31.09 10.16
N ALA A 169 13.95 -30.54 11.07
CA ALA A 169 12.81 -29.72 10.70
C ALA A 169 13.29 -28.50 9.86
N PRO A 170 12.59 -28.15 8.77
CA PRO A 170 12.95 -27.02 7.94
C PRO A 170 12.83 -25.71 8.73
N VAL A 171 13.63 -24.71 8.37
CA VAL A 171 13.48 -23.37 8.93
C VAL A 171 12.15 -22.79 8.42
N PRO A 172 11.23 -22.35 9.30
CA PRO A 172 10.05 -21.63 8.85
C PRO A 172 10.46 -20.44 7.98
N ALA A 173 9.77 -20.22 6.86
CA ALA A 173 10.10 -19.08 6.00
C ALA A 173 9.76 -17.76 6.71
N HIS A 174 10.53 -16.71 6.41
CA HIS A 174 10.40 -15.41 7.04
C HIS A 174 10.54 -14.30 6.00
N VAL A 175 9.85 -13.17 6.21
CA VAL A 175 9.85 -12.01 5.28
C VAL A 175 11.25 -11.49 5.03
N ILE A 176 12.08 -11.49 6.07
CA ILE A 176 13.50 -11.17 5.98
C ILE A 176 14.25 -12.46 6.26
N ASP A 177 14.83 -13.07 5.23
CA ASP A 177 15.60 -14.30 5.41
C ASP A 177 16.77 -14.06 6.36
N LYS A 178 16.95 -14.99 7.29
CA LYS A 178 17.88 -14.90 8.41
C LYS A 178 17.73 -13.59 9.20
N GLY A 179 16.58 -12.92 9.17
CA GLY A 179 16.32 -11.70 9.93
C GLY A 179 16.25 -11.99 11.42
N VAL A 180 16.81 -11.07 12.22
CA VAL A 180 16.62 -11.05 13.69
C VAL A 180 15.17 -10.73 14.09
N PRO A 181 14.41 -9.83 13.43
CA PRO A 181 13.10 -9.45 13.95
C PRO A 181 12.05 -10.54 13.66
N THR A 182 11.11 -10.72 14.58
CA THR A 182 9.85 -11.43 14.33
C THR A 182 8.93 -10.60 13.45
N ALA A 183 7.87 -11.24 12.92
CA ALA A 183 6.79 -10.52 12.25
C ALA A 183 6.10 -9.49 13.17
N GLY A 184 6.03 -9.78 14.49
CA GLY A 184 5.47 -8.87 15.49
C GLY A 184 6.27 -7.57 15.60
N LEU A 185 7.60 -7.64 15.75
CA LEU A 185 8.45 -6.45 15.78
C LEU A 185 8.36 -5.66 14.46
N LEU A 186 8.37 -6.34 13.31
CA LEU A 186 8.23 -5.68 12.00
C LEU A 186 6.89 -4.95 11.86
N ALA A 187 5.78 -5.61 12.24
CA ALA A 187 4.45 -5.01 12.25
C ALA A 187 4.40 -3.78 13.17
N HIS A 188 4.96 -3.87 14.39
CA HIS A 188 5.02 -2.74 15.32
C HIS A 188 5.74 -1.53 14.70
N ILE A 189 6.92 -1.74 14.12
CA ILE A 189 7.71 -0.66 13.50
C ILE A 189 6.92 0.04 12.40
N MET A 190 6.23 -0.74 11.54
CA MET A 190 5.43 -0.19 10.44
C MET A 190 4.19 0.56 10.94
N VAL A 191 3.40 -0.03 11.84
CA VAL A 191 2.23 0.64 12.40
C VAL A 191 2.63 1.93 13.10
N ALA A 192 3.65 1.88 13.97
CA ALA A 192 4.15 3.07 14.65
C ALA A 192 4.62 4.14 13.65
N LYS A 193 5.35 3.76 12.61
CA LYS A 193 5.87 4.70 11.61
C LYS A 193 4.78 5.36 10.78
N PHE A 194 3.86 4.57 10.25
CA PHE A 194 2.93 5.01 9.21
C PHE A 194 1.56 5.38 9.78
N ALA A 195 1.04 4.56 10.68
CA ALA A 195 -0.28 4.75 11.29
C ALA A 195 -0.26 5.77 12.43
N ASP A 196 0.82 5.77 13.23
CA ASP A 196 0.97 6.66 14.41
C ASP A 196 1.94 7.84 14.16
N HIS A 197 2.45 7.92 12.93
CA HIS A 197 3.37 8.98 12.48
C HIS A 197 4.61 9.13 13.36
N LEU A 198 5.21 8.01 13.81
CA LEU A 198 6.38 7.99 14.67
C LEU A 198 7.67 7.70 13.87
N PRO A 199 8.53 8.70 13.61
CA PRO A 199 9.78 8.52 12.87
C PRO A 199 10.74 7.51 13.51
N LEU A 200 11.59 6.88 12.70
CA LEU A 200 12.46 5.80 13.15
C LEU A 200 13.47 6.26 14.19
N TYR A 201 13.98 7.50 14.11
CA TYR A 201 14.84 8.05 15.17
C TYR A 201 14.16 8.17 16.54
N ARG A 202 12.83 8.36 16.58
CA ARG A 202 12.09 8.34 17.85
C ARG A 202 11.88 6.90 18.31
N GLN A 203 11.62 5.98 17.39
CA GLN A 203 11.51 4.55 17.69
C GLN A 203 12.83 3.99 18.26
N GLU A 204 13.98 4.33 17.69
CA GLU A 204 15.31 3.98 18.21
C GLU A 204 15.47 4.39 19.69
N LYS A 205 15.06 5.63 20.03
CA LYS A 205 15.09 6.11 21.42
C LYS A 205 14.11 5.37 22.33
N ILE A 206 12.93 4.99 21.83
CA ILE A 206 11.94 4.20 22.58
C ILE A 206 12.48 2.81 22.88
N PHE A 207 13.03 2.13 21.86
CA PHE A 207 13.67 0.83 22.01
C PHE A 207 14.88 0.88 22.95
N GLY A 208 15.66 1.96 22.91
CA GLY A 208 16.71 2.22 23.89
C GLY A 208 16.20 2.24 25.34
N ARG A 209 15.04 2.85 25.60
CA ARG A 209 14.40 2.81 26.94
C ARG A 209 13.86 1.44 27.33
N ALA A 210 13.48 0.62 26.35
CA ALA A 210 13.10 -0.78 26.56
C ALA A 210 14.32 -1.72 26.69
N GLY A 211 15.55 -1.19 26.68
CA GLY A 211 16.77 -1.95 26.97
C GLY A 211 17.56 -2.43 25.75
N LEU A 212 17.13 -2.10 24.52
CA LEU A 212 17.91 -2.38 23.31
C LEU A 212 17.76 -1.24 22.28
N PRO A 213 18.76 -0.35 22.14
CA PRO A 213 18.75 0.63 21.05
C PRO A 213 19.00 -0.09 19.71
N ILE A 214 17.96 -0.20 18.89
CA ILE A 214 18.08 -0.72 17.52
C ILE A 214 18.47 0.43 16.62
N ALA A 215 19.62 0.31 15.95
CA ALA A 215 20.14 1.35 15.06
C ALA A 215 19.12 1.73 13.99
N ARG A 216 18.98 3.04 13.73
CA ARG A 216 18.08 3.56 12.68
C ARG A 216 18.25 2.92 11.32
N SER A 217 19.49 2.69 10.89
CA SER A 217 19.78 2.03 9.61
C SER A 217 19.21 0.62 9.55
N THR A 218 19.21 -0.11 10.67
CA THR A 218 18.59 -1.44 10.79
C THR A 218 17.07 -1.35 10.71
N LEU A 219 16.45 -0.39 11.41
CA LEU A 219 15.00 -0.15 11.31
C LEU A 219 14.58 0.23 9.88
N ALA A 220 15.35 1.11 9.24
CA ALA A 220 15.14 1.53 7.85
C ALA A 220 15.26 0.34 6.89
N GLN A 221 16.28 -0.51 7.07
CA GLN A 221 16.46 -1.72 6.28
C GLN A 221 15.25 -2.65 6.38
N TRP A 222 14.75 -2.88 7.60
CA TRP A 222 13.58 -3.73 7.82
C TRP A 222 12.32 -3.17 7.15
N VAL A 223 12.08 -1.87 7.26
CA VAL A 223 10.95 -1.20 6.57
C VAL A 223 11.10 -1.30 5.05
N GLY A 224 12.31 -1.17 4.52
CA GLY A 224 12.59 -1.29 3.08
C GLY A 224 12.23 -2.68 2.55
N ASN A 225 12.72 -3.71 3.24
CA ASN A 225 12.44 -5.11 2.88
C ASN A 225 10.94 -5.43 2.97
N CYS A 226 10.28 -5.05 4.07
CA CYS A 226 8.84 -5.29 4.22
C CYS A 226 8.03 -4.60 3.12
N GLY A 227 8.40 -3.37 2.75
CA GLY A 227 7.73 -2.64 1.68
C GLY A 227 7.75 -3.35 0.34
N VAL A 228 8.89 -3.96 -0.03
CA VAL A 228 9.00 -4.75 -1.28
C VAL A 228 8.11 -5.99 -1.20
N GLN A 229 8.16 -6.71 -0.08
CA GLN A 229 7.40 -7.96 0.09
C GLN A 229 5.89 -7.72 0.10
N LEU A 230 5.42 -6.58 0.62
CA LEU A 230 4.00 -6.24 0.66
C LEU A 230 3.43 -5.75 -0.69
N GLN A 231 4.27 -5.39 -1.67
CA GLN A 231 3.82 -4.81 -2.94
C GLN A 231 2.83 -5.72 -3.72
N PRO A 232 3.06 -7.04 -3.88
CA PRO A 232 2.10 -7.90 -4.57
C PRO A 232 0.71 -7.93 -3.92
N LEU A 233 0.63 -7.76 -2.59
CA LEU A 233 -0.64 -7.69 -1.87
C LEU A 233 -1.35 -6.36 -2.14
N VAL A 234 -0.61 -5.26 -2.26
CA VAL A 234 -1.17 -3.95 -2.64
C VAL A 234 -1.63 -3.94 -4.09
N ASP A 235 -0.88 -4.58 -4.99
CA ASP A 235 -1.29 -4.72 -6.39
C ASP A 235 -2.59 -5.53 -6.49
N ALA A 236 -2.70 -6.64 -5.75
CA ALA A 236 -3.95 -7.41 -5.65
C ALA A 236 -5.10 -6.60 -5.04
N LEU A 237 -4.83 -5.72 -4.07
CA LEU A 237 -5.83 -4.82 -3.50
C LEU A 237 -6.30 -3.79 -4.53
N ARG A 238 -5.39 -3.22 -5.32
CA ARG A 238 -5.73 -2.32 -6.43
C ARG A 238 -6.64 -3.01 -7.43
N GLU A 239 -6.30 -4.20 -7.88
CA GLU A 239 -7.14 -4.96 -8.81
C GLU A 239 -8.54 -5.21 -8.21
N ALA A 240 -8.63 -5.58 -6.93
CA ALA A 240 -9.92 -5.75 -6.25
C ALA A 240 -10.76 -4.46 -6.16
N VAL A 241 -10.13 -3.30 -5.96
CA VAL A 241 -10.84 -1.99 -6.01
C VAL A 241 -11.37 -1.73 -7.42
N LEU A 242 -10.58 -2.02 -8.45
CA LEU A 242 -10.95 -1.79 -9.85
C LEU A 242 -11.92 -2.83 -10.42
N THR A 243 -12.32 -3.85 -9.67
CA THR A 243 -13.47 -4.69 -10.08
C THR A 243 -14.83 -4.07 -9.77
N HIS A 244 -14.86 -2.95 -9.03
CA HIS A 244 -16.10 -2.30 -8.61
C HIS A 244 -16.49 -1.15 -9.54
N ASP A 245 -17.80 -0.95 -9.71
CA ASP A 245 -18.35 0.05 -10.63
C ASP A 245 -18.24 1.49 -10.12
N VAL A 246 -18.11 1.71 -8.80
CA VAL A 246 -18.04 3.04 -8.19
C VAL A 246 -16.76 3.15 -7.38
N VAL A 247 -15.88 4.05 -7.83
CA VAL A 247 -14.60 4.35 -7.17
C VAL A 247 -14.56 5.83 -6.86
N HIS A 248 -14.11 6.17 -5.66
CA HIS A 248 -13.78 7.53 -5.29
C HIS A 248 -12.32 7.83 -5.62
N ALA A 249 -12.04 9.06 -6.02
CA ALA A 249 -10.68 9.58 -6.15
C ALA A 249 -10.55 10.94 -5.47
N ASP A 250 -9.44 11.12 -4.76
CA ASP A 250 -9.03 12.42 -4.22
C ASP A 250 -7.49 12.44 -4.13
N GLU A 251 -6.91 13.62 -3.98
CA GLU A 251 -5.47 13.77 -3.93
C GLU A 251 -5.01 14.85 -2.98
N THR A 252 -3.83 14.63 -2.40
CA THR A 252 -3.29 15.55 -1.41
C THR A 252 -1.81 15.82 -1.64
N PRO A 253 -1.37 17.09 -1.54
CA PRO A 253 0.02 17.43 -1.80
C PRO A 253 0.93 16.93 -0.67
N VAL A 254 2.11 16.48 -1.03
CA VAL A 254 3.18 16.09 -0.11
C VAL A 254 4.50 16.64 -0.61
N GLN A 255 5.44 16.91 0.30
CA GLN A 255 6.78 17.34 -0.09
C GLN A 255 7.62 16.11 -0.45
N MET A 256 8.33 16.16 -1.57
CA MET A 256 9.32 15.15 -1.94
C MET A 256 10.66 15.83 -2.16
N LEU A 257 11.74 15.24 -1.65
CA LEU A 257 13.08 15.74 -1.92
C LEU A 257 13.45 15.57 -3.39
N THR A 258 14.21 16.53 -3.89
CA THR A 258 14.95 16.42 -5.14
C THR A 258 16.41 16.12 -4.78
N PRO A 259 16.87 14.86 -4.87
CA PRO A 259 18.23 14.49 -4.49
C PRO A 259 19.28 15.36 -5.18
N GLY A 260 20.27 15.83 -4.40
CA GLY A 260 21.33 16.71 -4.89
C GLY A 260 20.98 18.20 -5.00
N ALA A 261 19.69 18.57 -5.07
CA ALA A 261 19.27 19.96 -5.27
C ALA A 261 18.96 20.75 -3.98
N LYS A 262 19.01 20.10 -2.81
CA LYS A 262 18.70 20.68 -1.48
C LYS A 262 17.34 21.40 -1.42
N LYS A 263 16.41 20.95 -2.26
CA LYS A 263 15.05 21.49 -2.35
C LYS A 263 14.05 20.34 -2.30
N THR A 264 12.86 20.63 -1.80
CA THR A 264 11.70 19.78 -2.03
C THR A 264 10.91 20.30 -3.24
N HIS A 265 10.16 19.42 -3.88
CA HIS A 265 9.11 19.78 -4.80
C HIS A 265 7.80 19.13 -4.37
N ARG A 266 6.70 19.66 -4.91
CA ARG A 266 5.35 19.21 -4.57
C ARG A 266 5.01 17.95 -5.35
N ALA A 267 5.02 16.82 -4.65
CA ALA A 267 4.48 15.54 -5.09
C ALA A 267 3.05 15.36 -4.55
N TYR A 268 2.40 14.26 -4.91
CA TYR A 268 1.01 13.99 -4.55
C TYR A 268 0.81 12.54 -4.13
N VAL A 269 -0.05 12.36 -3.13
CA VAL A 269 -0.64 11.07 -2.81
C VAL A 269 -2.08 11.11 -3.32
N TRP A 270 -2.42 10.19 -4.20
CA TRP A 270 -3.76 9.95 -4.71
C TRP A 270 -4.38 8.82 -3.90
N ALA A 271 -5.64 8.97 -3.50
CA ALA A 271 -6.40 7.94 -2.83
C ALA A 271 -7.52 7.45 -3.74
N TYR A 272 -7.63 6.13 -3.87
CA TYR A 272 -8.69 5.46 -4.59
C TYR A 272 -9.43 4.55 -3.62
N ALA A 273 -10.68 4.88 -3.32
CA ALA A 273 -11.47 4.14 -2.35
C ALA A 273 -12.73 3.56 -3.01
N THR A 274 -13.12 2.37 -2.59
CA THR A 274 -14.46 1.87 -2.92
C THR A 274 -15.53 2.76 -2.28
N SER A 275 -16.73 2.78 -2.85
CA SER A 275 -17.86 3.48 -2.23
C SER A 275 -18.22 2.89 -0.87
N GLN A 276 -18.74 3.71 0.04
CA GLN A 276 -19.33 3.27 1.30
C GLN A 276 -20.52 2.31 1.13
N PHE A 277 -21.11 2.24 -0.07
CA PHE A 277 -22.17 1.28 -0.41
C PHE A 277 -21.65 -0.04 -0.97
N SER A 278 -20.32 -0.18 -1.12
CA SER A 278 -19.69 -1.40 -1.59
C SER A 278 -19.52 -2.42 -0.47
N ASN A 279 -19.65 -3.70 -0.80
CA ASN A 279 -19.29 -4.80 0.10
C ASN A 279 -17.78 -4.91 0.32
N LEU A 280 -16.98 -4.36 -0.60
CA LEU A 280 -15.54 -4.22 -0.43
C LEU A 280 -15.25 -2.88 0.25
N ALA A 281 -14.71 -2.90 1.47
CA ALA A 281 -14.19 -1.71 2.13
C ALA A 281 -12.66 -1.61 1.91
N ALA A 282 -12.21 -0.75 1.00
CA ALA A 282 -10.79 -0.64 0.68
C ALA A 282 -10.40 0.77 0.24
N VAL A 283 -9.15 1.14 0.54
CA VAL A 283 -8.47 2.32 0.00
C VAL A 283 -7.06 1.96 -0.44
N VAL A 284 -6.70 2.39 -1.65
CA VAL A 284 -5.36 2.27 -2.19
C VAL A 284 -4.81 3.67 -2.43
N TYR A 285 -3.58 3.89 -1.96
CA TYR A 285 -2.85 5.12 -2.22
C TYR A 285 -1.83 4.91 -3.34
N ASP A 286 -1.78 5.83 -4.29
CA ASP A 286 -0.71 5.93 -5.27
C ASP A 286 0.09 7.22 -5.06
N PHE A 287 1.42 7.12 -5.16
CA PHE A 287 2.31 8.25 -4.98
C PHE A 287 2.91 8.67 -6.32
N SER A 288 2.75 9.96 -6.66
CA SER A 288 3.16 10.51 -7.94
C SER A 288 3.97 11.79 -7.78
N PRO A 289 4.92 12.08 -8.69
CA PRO A 289 5.78 13.26 -8.62
C PRO A 289 5.06 14.58 -8.97
N SER A 290 3.83 14.52 -9.50
CA SER A 290 3.04 15.70 -9.89
C SER A 290 1.54 15.45 -9.71
N ARG A 291 0.72 16.50 -9.85
CA ARG A 291 -0.76 16.42 -9.85
C ARG A 291 -1.33 16.16 -11.25
N ALA A 292 -0.50 15.74 -12.20
CA ALA A 292 -0.95 15.55 -13.57
C ALA A 292 -2.00 14.45 -13.63
N GLY A 293 -3.07 14.68 -14.40
CA GLY A 293 -4.16 13.70 -14.56
C GLY A 293 -3.71 12.38 -15.19
N GLU A 294 -2.53 12.34 -15.81
CA GLU A 294 -1.94 11.10 -16.33
C GLU A 294 -1.71 10.04 -15.25
N HIS A 295 -1.43 10.45 -14.01
CA HIS A 295 -1.22 9.51 -12.90
C HIS A 295 -2.52 8.80 -12.54
N ALA A 296 -3.63 9.56 -12.44
CA ALA A 296 -4.94 8.96 -12.22
C ALA A 296 -5.35 8.04 -13.38
N ARG A 297 -5.08 8.41 -14.62
CA ARG A 297 -5.35 7.53 -15.77
C ARG A 297 -4.47 6.28 -15.77
N ALA A 298 -3.20 6.39 -15.40
CA ALA A 298 -2.31 5.25 -15.28
C ALA A 298 -2.77 4.29 -14.17
N PHE A 299 -3.24 4.82 -13.05
CA PHE A 299 -3.80 4.03 -11.97
C PHE A 299 -5.09 3.32 -12.38
N LEU A 300 -6.03 4.02 -13.05
CA LEU A 300 -7.30 3.44 -13.47
C LEU A 300 -7.15 2.47 -14.66
N GLY A 301 -6.15 2.68 -15.52
CA GLY A 301 -5.88 1.82 -16.67
C GLY A 301 -7.09 1.73 -17.61
N SER A 302 -7.60 0.52 -17.83
CA SER A 302 -8.78 0.25 -18.67
C SER A 302 -10.10 0.27 -17.89
N TRP A 303 -10.09 0.61 -16.60
CA TRP A 303 -11.30 0.68 -15.80
C TRP A 303 -12.25 1.76 -16.33
N ASN A 304 -13.52 1.41 -16.46
CA ASN A 304 -14.54 2.25 -17.07
C ASN A 304 -15.85 2.22 -16.24
N GLY A 305 -15.76 2.74 -15.01
CA GLY A 305 -16.89 2.85 -14.09
C GLY A 305 -17.24 4.32 -13.79
N LYS A 306 -17.83 4.54 -12.62
CA LYS A 306 -18.30 5.82 -12.09
C LYS A 306 -17.29 6.37 -11.10
N LEU A 307 -16.62 7.47 -11.44
CA LEU A 307 -15.59 8.08 -10.61
C LEU A 307 -16.18 9.24 -9.80
N VAL A 308 -16.21 9.09 -8.47
CA VAL A 308 -16.63 10.14 -7.54
C VAL A 308 -15.42 11.01 -7.20
N CYS A 309 -15.43 12.27 -7.62
CA CYS A 309 -14.33 13.19 -7.40
C CYS A 309 -14.80 14.65 -7.30
N ASP A 310 -13.85 15.54 -6.99
CA ASP A 310 -14.08 16.99 -7.08
C ASP A 310 -14.11 17.45 -8.56
N ASP A 311 -13.98 18.76 -8.83
CA ASP A 311 -13.89 19.29 -10.20
C ASP A 311 -12.45 19.49 -10.67
N PHE A 312 -11.52 18.66 -10.20
CA PHE A 312 -10.14 18.81 -10.62
C PHE A 312 -9.99 18.46 -12.11
N ALA A 313 -9.43 19.41 -12.88
CA ALA A 313 -9.24 19.27 -14.32
C ALA A 313 -8.43 18.02 -14.73
N GLY A 314 -7.60 17.48 -13.84
CA GLY A 314 -6.83 16.26 -14.10
C GLY A 314 -7.69 15.04 -14.42
N TYR A 315 -8.94 14.98 -13.94
CA TYR A 315 -9.83 13.85 -14.21
C TYR A 315 -10.56 13.94 -15.56
N LYS A 316 -10.68 15.15 -16.15
CA LYS A 316 -11.54 15.38 -17.33
C LYS A 316 -11.19 14.52 -18.54
N ALA A 317 -9.90 14.36 -18.83
CA ALA A 317 -9.44 13.49 -19.91
C ALA A 317 -9.82 12.01 -19.70
N GLY A 318 -9.98 11.55 -18.45
CA GLY A 318 -10.49 10.22 -18.17
C GLY A 318 -11.97 10.06 -18.53
N PHE A 319 -12.76 11.13 -18.36
CA PHE A 319 -14.19 11.11 -18.68
C PHE A 319 -14.45 11.04 -20.18
N GLU A 320 -13.62 11.71 -20.97
CA GLU A 320 -13.65 11.62 -22.44
C GLU A 320 -13.31 10.21 -22.96
N LEU A 321 -12.61 9.41 -22.16
CA LEU A 321 -12.23 8.03 -22.46
C LEU A 321 -13.23 6.98 -21.95
N GLY A 322 -14.34 7.41 -21.36
CA GLY A 322 -15.47 6.54 -20.98
C GLY A 322 -15.87 6.63 -19.52
N VAL A 323 -14.96 7.02 -18.62
CA VAL A 323 -15.24 7.08 -17.17
C VAL A 323 -16.40 8.04 -16.89
N THR A 324 -17.39 7.59 -16.13
CA THR A 324 -18.55 8.41 -15.80
C THR A 324 -18.24 9.32 -14.60
N GLU A 325 -18.19 10.64 -14.83
CA GLU A 325 -17.99 11.63 -13.76
C GLU A 325 -19.16 11.64 -12.75
N ILE A 326 -18.89 11.45 -11.47
CA ILE A 326 -19.82 11.74 -10.38
C ILE A 326 -19.30 12.95 -9.60
N GLY A 327 -20.11 14.01 -9.58
CA GLY A 327 -19.75 15.28 -8.96
C GLY A 327 -19.96 15.26 -7.45
N CYS A 328 -19.04 15.88 -6.71
CA CYS A 328 -19.14 16.01 -5.26
C CYS A 328 -20.01 17.20 -4.81
N MET A 329 -21.20 16.93 -4.24
CA MET A 329 -22.08 17.98 -3.68
C MET A 329 -21.46 18.74 -2.51
N ALA A 330 -20.61 18.10 -1.71
CA ALA A 330 -19.91 18.77 -0.60
C ALA A 330 -18.99 19.90 -1.10
N HIS A 331 -18.35 19.72 -2.26
CA HIS A 331 -17.53 20.76 -2.90
C HIS A 331 -18.38 21.90 -3.47
N ALA A 332 -19.56 21.61 -4.04
CA ALA A 332 -20.51 22.64 -4.45
C ALA A 332 -21.00 23.45 -3.23
N ARG A 333 -21.38 22.75 -2.15
CA ARG A 333 -21.79 23.35 -0.87
C ARG A 333 -20.74 24.28 -0.30
N ARG A 334 -19.46 23.89 -0.31
CA ARG A 334 -18.35 24.68 0.26
C ARG A 334 -18.29 26.08 -0.36
N LYS A 335 -18.51 26.21 -1.67
CA LYS A 335 -18.52 27.51 -2.36
C LYS A 335 -19.62 28.45 -1.85
N PHE A 336 -20.82 27.94 -1.57
CA PHE A 336 -21.89 28.76 -0.97
C PHE A 336 -21.62 29.03 0.51
N PHE A 337 -21.12 28.04 1.25
CA PHE A 337 -20.78 28.19 2.66
C PHE A 337 -19.77 29.30 2.90
N ASP A 338 -18.68 29.34 2.14
CA ASP A 338 -17.63 30.36 2.30
C ASP A 338 -18.18 31.78 2.10
N LEU A 339 -19.11 31.96 1.13
CA LEU A 339 -19.77 33.24 0.88
C LEU A 339 -20.72 33.64 1.99
N HIS A 340 -21.49 32.69 2.53
CA HIS A 340 -22.41 32.96 3.64
C HIS A 340 -21.64 33.24 4.94
N ALA A 341 -20.60 32.45 5.23
CA ALA A 341 -19.76 32.62 6.41
C ALA A 341 -19.05 33.99 6.42
N THR A 342 -18.54 34.42 5.26
CA THR A 342 -17.79 35.69 5.13
C THR A 342 -18.72 36.90 5.06
N ASN A 343 -19.77 36.85 4.25
CA ASN A 343 -20.55 38.04 3.86
C ASN A 343 -22.04 37.95 4.19
N LYS A 344 -22.50 36.91 4.89
CA LYS A 344 -23.93 36.67 5.21
C LYS A 344 -24.84 36.73 3.99
N SER A 345 -24.33 36.30 2.83
CA SER A 345 -25.08 36.29 1.58
C SER A 345 -26.37 35.47 1.72
N GLN A 346 -27.51 36.14 1.50
CA GLN A 346 -28.84 35.54 1.55
C GLN A 346 -29.08 34.57 0.39
N VAL A 347 -28.50 34.85 -0.79
CA VAL A 347 -28.53 33.93 -1.93
C VAL A 347 -27.77 32.66 -1.59
N ALA A 348 -26.59 32.78 -0.98
CA ALA A 348 -25.82 31.62 -0.55
C ALA A 348 -26.52 30.83 0.56
N GLU A 349 -27.15 31.49 1.51
CA GLU A 349 -27.98 30.85 2.56
C GLU A 349 -29.10 30.00 1.96
N LYS A 350 -29.84 30.55 1.00
CA LYS A 350 -30.93 29.81 0.33
C LYS A 350 -30.40 28.60 -0.43
N ALA A 351 -29.25 28.70 -1.11
CA ALA A 351 -28.61 27.56 -1.74
C ALA A 351 -28.22 26.47 -0.72
N LEU A 352 -27.69 26.86 0.44
CA LEU A 352 -27.34 25.93 1.52
C LEU A 352 -28.58 25.20 2.06
N ASN A 353 -29.75 25.84 2.12
CA ASN A 353 -30.99 25.22 2.55
C ASN A 353 -31.47 24.13 1.58
N TYR A 354 -31.38 24.36 0.26
CA TYR A 354 -31.66 23.32 -0.73
C TYR A 354 -30.70 22.13 -0.57
N ILE A 355 -29.40 22.40 -0.46
CA ILE A 355 -28.39 21.35 -0.27
C ILE A 355 -28.64 20.59 1.04
N ALA A 356 -28.99 21.28 2.13
CA ALA A 356 -29.33 20.65 3.40
C ALA A 356 -30.50 19.67 3.26
N ALA A 357 -31.56 20.07 2.53
CA ALA A 357 -32.70 19.20 2.26
C ALA A 357 -32.33 17.95 1.45
N LEU A 358 -31.42 18.07 0.47
CA LEU A 358 -30.87 16.90 -0.24
C LEU A 358 -30.13 15.95 0.72
N TYR A 359 -29.32 16.49 1.63
CA TYR A 359 -28.65 15.67 2.65
C TYR A 359 -29.63 15.07 3.69
N GLU A 360 -30.78 15.69 3.96
CA GLU A 360 -31.83 15.08 4.80
C GLU A 360 -32.37 13.82 4.11
N ALA A 361 -32.68 13.89 2.82
CA ALA A 361 -33.09 12.71 2.06
C ALA A 361 -31.99 11.62 2.07
N GLU A 362 -30.72 11.99 1.92
CA GLU A 362 -29.60 11.03 1.95
C GLU A 362 -29.43 10.34 3.31
N ARG A 363 -29.75 11.02 4.42
CA ARG A 363 -29.71 10.40 5.75
C ARG A 363 -30.78 9.32 5.92
N GLU A 364 -31.96 9.50 5.33
CA GLU A 364 -33.05 8.52 5.40
C GLU A 364 -32.72 7.24 4.64
N VAL A 365 -31.96 7.34 3.52
CA VAL A 365 -31.71 6.22 2.60
C VAL A 365 -30.34 5.55 2.76
N ARG A 366 -29.57 6.00 3.75
CA ARG A 366 -28.17 5.61 3.94
C ARG A 366 -27.98 4.09 4.01
N GLU A 367 -28.76 3.43 4.85
CA GLU A 367 -28.67 2.00 5.15
C GLU A 367 -29.62 1.14 4.30
N LEU A 368 -30.21 1.70 3.25
CA LEU A 368 -31.13 0.98 2.36
C LEU A 368 -30.40 0.30 1.20
N GLU A 369 -31.01 -0.73 0.62
CA GLU A 369 -30.50 -1.34 -0.61
C GLU A 369 -30.55 -0.37 -1.79
N PRO A 370 -29.68 -0.53 -2.81
CA PRO A 370 -29.57 0.42 -3.93
C PRO A 370 -30.91 0.74 -4.62
N GLY A 371 -31.79 -0.25 -4.80
CA GLY A 371 -33.09 -0.04 -5.45
C GLY A 371 -34.03 0.86 -4.64
N ASP A 372 -34.15 0.64 -3.32
CA ASP A 372 -34.96 1.48 -2.44
C ASP A 372 -34.36 2.88 -2.28
N ARG A 373 -33.02 2.96 -2.19
CA ARG A 373 -32.30 4.22 -2.17
C ARG A 373 -32.62 5.06 -3.40
N GLN A 374 -32.54 4.46 -4.59
CA GLN A 374 -32.90 5.12 -5.85
C GLN A 374 -34.36 5.56 -5.86
N ARG A 375 -35.30 4.68 -5.50
CA ARG A 375 -36.73 5.00 -5.48
C ARG A 375 -37.04 6.20 -4.57
N ILE A 376 -36.54 6.21 -3.34
CA ILE A 376 -36.78 7.32 -2.40
C ILE A 376 -36.08 8.61 -2.87
N ARG A 377 -34.88 8.51 -3.47
CA ARG A 377 -34.23 9.67 -4.11
C ARG A 377 -35.11 10.28 -5.20
N GLN A 378 -35.74 9.47 -6.04
CA GLN A 378 -36.67 9.96 -7.07
C GLN A 378 -37.93 10.59 -6.46
N GLU A 379 -38.49 10.01 -5.40
CA GLU A 379 -39.69 10.53 -4.74
C GLU A 379 -39.43 11.85 -3.98
N LYS A 380 -38.27 11.99 -3.32
CA LYS A 380 -37.99 13.09 -2.39
C LYS A 380 -36.90 14.04 -2.89
N ALA A 381 -35.74 13.52 -3.26
CA ALA A 381 -34.57 14.34 -3.57
C ALA A 381 -34.61 14.95 -4.97
N ALA A 382 -35.16 14.24 -5.97
CA ALA A 382 -35.25 14.74 -7.34
C ALA A 382 -36.11 16.02 -7.46
N PRO A 383 -37.32 16.13 -6.86
CA PRO A 383 -38.07 17.38 -6.86
C PRO A 383 -37.32 18.56 -6.20
N ILE A 384 -36.55 18.28 -5.15
CA ILE A 384 -35.71 19.29 -4.46
C ILE A 384 -34.59 19.75 -5.39
N ALA A 385 -33.92 18.81 -6.07
CA ALA A 385 -32.86 19.09 -7.02
C ALA A 385 -33.38 19.94 -8.19
N ASP A 386 -34.52 19.59 -8.80
CA ASP A 386 -35.12 20.34 -9.91
C ASP A 386 -35.50 21.77 -9.52
N ALA A 387 -36.09 21.93 -8.34
CA ALA A 387 -36.41 23.24 -7.78
C ALA A 387 -35.13 24.06 -7.52
N PHE A 388 -34.08 23.42 -6.99
CA PHE A 388 -32.79 24.05 -6.76
C PHE A 388 -32.11 24.49 -8.06
N HIS A 389 -32.13 23.65 -9.09
CA HIS A 389 -31.57 23.95 -10.41
C HIS A 389 -32.27 25.16 -11.05
N THR A 390 -33.60 25.13 -11.08
CA THR A 390 -34.44 26.20 -11.63
C THR A 390 -34.20 27.51 -10.88
N TRP A 391 -34.13 27.44 -9.55
CA TRP A 391 -33.80 28.60 -8.71
C TRP A 391 -32.41 29.15 -9.03
N MET A 392 -31.39 28.29 -9.17
CA MET A 392 -30.02 28.74 -9.50
C MET A 392 -29.95 29.43 -10.87
N ILE A 393 -30.64 28.90 -11.88
CA ILE A 393 -30.72 29.52 -13.21
C ILE A 393 -31.33 30.93 -13.10
N ALA A 394 -32.45 31.06 -12.39
CA ALA A 394 -33.10 32.34 -12.19
C ALA A 394 -32.21 33.33 -11.42
N GLN A 395 -31.57 32.89 -10.33
CA GLN A 395 -30.64 33.74 -9.56
C GLN A 395 -29.43 34.17 -10.39
N ARG A 396 -28.94 33.31 -11.29
CA ARG A 396 -27.78 33.63 -12.10
C ARG A 396 -28.01 34.83 -13.04
N GLN A 397 -29.26 35.07 -13.44
CA GLN A 397 -29.65 36.23 -14.25
C GLN A 397 -29.70 37.55 -13.43
N LEU A 398 -29.80 37.46 -12.11
CA LEU A 398 -29.94 38.61 -11.22
C LEU A 398 -28.62 39.08 -10.62
N VAL A 399 -27.60 38.23 -10.64
CA VAL A 399 -26.29 38.54 -10.03
C VAL A 399 -25.31 39.09 -11.08
N PRO A 400 -24.48 40.09 -10.72
CA PRO A 400 -23.47 40.61 -11.63
C PRO A 400 -22.45 39.55 -12.07
N GLU A 401 -22.05 39.63 -13.34
CA GLU A 401 -20.97 38.82 -13.91
C GLU A 401 -19.67 38.94 -13.09
N GLY A 402 -18.94 37.84 -12.99
CA GLY A 402 -17.65 37.79 -12.27
C GLY A 402 -17.73 37.90 -10.73
N SER A 403 -18.91 38.18 -10.16
CA SER A 403 -19.11 38.21 -8.71
C SER A 403 -18.84 36.84 -8.07
N ALA A 404 -18.50 36.84 -6.78
CA ALA A 404 -18.19 35.59 -6.06
C ALA A 404 -19.40 34.64 -6.00
N ILE A 405 -20.62 35.19 -5.91
CA ILE A 405 -21.86 34.41 -5.99
C ILE A 405 -22.14 33.87 -7.40
N ALA A 406 -21.88 34.65 -8.46
CA ALA A 406 -21.98 34.17 -9.83
C ALA A 406 -21.05 32.96 -10.06
N LYS A 407 -19.81 33.02 -9.56
CA LYS A 407 -18.86 31.90 -9.63
C LYS A 407 -19.35 30.65 -8.89
N ALA A 408 -20.02 30.80 -7.74
CA ALA A 408 -20.58 29.67 -6.99
C ALA A 408 -21.78 29.03 -7.71
N LEU A 409 -22.67 29.85 -8.27
CA LEU A 409 -23.80 29.39 -9.11
C LEU A 409 -23.28 28.69 -10.37
N ASP A 410 -22.35 29.32 -11.10
CA ASP A 410 -21.79 28.79 -12.35
C ASP A 410 -21.09 27.45 -12.14
N TYR A 411 -20.41 27.26 -11.01
CA TYR A 411 -19.81 25.98 -10.68
C TYR A 411 -20.84 24.85 -10.63
N SER A 412 -21.94 25.08 -9.91
CA SER A 412 -22.97 24.06 -9.70
C SER A 412 -23.77 23.82 -10.97
N LEU A 413 -24.13 24.89 -11.71
CA LEU A 413 -24.86 24.82 -12.97
C LEU A 413 -24.08 24.07 -14.06
N LYS A 414 -22.78 24.39 -14.24
CA LYS A 414 -21.95 23.72 -15.26
C LYS A 414 -21.78 22.22 -15.01
N ARG A 415 -21.86 21.79 -13.76
CA ARG A 415 -21.67 20.39 -13.34
C ARG A 415 -22.97 19.71 -12.93
N TRP A 416 -24.12 20.31 -13.21
CA TRP A 416 -25.39 19.87 -12.63
C TRP A 416 -25.70 18.40 -12.90
N ILE A 417 -25.44 17.94 -14.14
CA ILE A 417 -25.57 16.53 -14.52
C ILE A 417 -24.71 15.65 -13.62
N ALA A 418 -23.41 15.94 -13.48
CA ALA A 418 -22.52 15.16 -12.63
C ALA A 418 -22.94 15.19 -11.14
N LEU A 419 -23.44 16.33 -10.65
CA LEU A 419 -23.91 16.51 -9.27
C LEU A 419 -25.24 15.81 -8.97
N THR A 420 -26.01 15.41 -9.99
CA THR A 420 -27.34 14.80 -9.84
C THR A 420 -27.43 13.35 -10.28
N ARG A 421 -26.42 12.80 -10.95
CA ARG A 421 -26.34 11.36 -11.33
C ARG A 421 -26.61 10.39 -10.18
N TYR A 422 -26.29 10.76 -8.94
CA TYR A 422 -26.56 9.91 -7.76
C TYR A 422 -28.06 9.68 -7.52
N LEU A 423 -28.95 10.56 -8.02
CA LEU A 423 -30.40 10.40 -7.91
C LEU A 423 -30.89 9.18 -8.70
N ASP A 424 -30.24 8.88 -9.82
CA ASP A 424 -30.63 7.83 -10.75
C ASP A 424 -29.91 6.50 -10.49
N ASP A 425 -28.94 6.47 -9.58
CA ASP A 425 -28.17 5.27 -9.26
C ASP A 425 -27.97 5.15 -7.74
N GLY A 426 -28.64 4.16 -7.14
CA GLY A 426 -28.53 3.85 -5.73
C GLY A 426 -27.13 3.45 -5.28
N ALA A 427 -26.26 2.95 -6.15
CA ALA A 427 -24.88 2.60 -5.78
C ALA A 427 -23.95 3.83 -5.68
N VAL A 428 -24.41 4.99 -6.15
CA VAL A 428 -23.60 6.20 -6.21
C VAL A 428 -23.88 7.11 -5.00
N PRO A 429 -22.84 7.64 -4.34
CA PRO A 429 -23.00 8.61 -3.26
C PRO A 429 -23.13 10.05 -3.76
N ILE A 430 -23.77 10.89 -2.95
CA ILE A 430 -23.96 12.33 -3.23
C ILE A 430 -22.64 13.13 -3.22
N ASP A 431 -21.60 12.63 -2.54
CA ASP A 431 -20.34 13.35 -2.37
C ASP A 431 -19.11 12.44 -2.20
N ASN A 432 -17.94 13.09 -2.18
CA ASN A 432 -16.62 12.45 -2.07
C ASN A 432 -16.04 12.47 -0.63
N ASN A 433 -16.82 12.85 0.38
CA ASN A 433 -16.31 12.98 1.75
C ASN A 433 -15.76 11.65 2.28
N TRP A 434 -16.29 10.53 1.79
CA TRP A 434 -15.80 9.19 2.11
C TRP A 434 -14.29 9.03 1.82
N CYS A 435 -13.84 9.47 0.64
CA CYS A 435 -12.43 9.41 0.25
C CYS A 435 -11.59 10.51 0.91
N GLU A 436 -12.14 11.73 1.06
CA GLU A 436 -11.48 12.81 1.82
C GLU A 436 -11.10 12.34 3.23
N ASN A 437 -11.98 11.57 3.89
CA ASN A 437 -11.71 10.98 5.20
C ASN A 437 -10.53 9.98 5.18
N GLN A 438 -10.35 9.24 4.09
CA GLN A 438 -9.21 8.33 3.92
C GLN A 438 -7.91 9.09 3.64
N ILE A 439 -7.97 10.33 3.16
CA ILE A 439 -6.78 11.17 2.99
C ILE A 439 -6.34 11.83 4.29
N ARG A 440 -7.25 12.09 5.24
CA ARG A 440 -6.94 12.79 6.50
C ARG A 440 -5.73 12.25 7.27
N PRO A 441 -5.49 10.92 7.39
CA PRO A 441 -4.29 10.40 8.03
C PRO A 441 -2.99 10.92 7.42
N TRP A 442 -2.93 11.13 6.10
CA TRP A 442 -1.76 11.74 5.46
C TRP A 442 -1.58 13.20 5.87
N ALA A 443 -2.67 13.95 5.97
CA ALA A 443 -2.63 15.35 6.41
C ALA A 443 -2.17 15.49 7.87
N LEU A 444 -2.66 14.63 8.77
CA LEU A 444 -2.27 14.60 10.19
C LEU A 444 -0.78 14.29 10.36
N GLY A 445 -0.23 13.41 9.54
CA GLY A 445 1.17 13.02 9.60
C GLY A 445 2.17 14.10 9.17
N ARG A 446 1.75 15.13 8.41
CA ARG A 446 2.67 16.15 7.84
C ARG A 446 3.44 16.97 8.88
N SER A 447 2.95 17.04 10.12
CA SER A 447 3.68 17.69 11.23
C SER A 447 4.79 16.79 11.80
N ASN A 448 4.73 15.49 11.53
CA ASN A 448 5.62 14.47 12.09
C ASN A 448 6.68 13.96 11.10
N TRP A 449 6.43 14.08 9.79
CA TRP A 449 7.39 13.80 8.74
C TRP A 449 7.39 14.95 7.72
N LEU A 450 8.57 15.37 7.28
CA LEU A 450 8.75 16.61 6.52
C LEU A 450 8.65 16.42 5.01
N PHE A 451 9.03 15.23 4.50
CA PHE A 451 9.07 14.92 3.08
C PHE A 451 9.14 13.41 2.83
N ALA A 452 8.79 12.98 1.62
CA ALA A 452 9.24 11.73 1.03
C ALA A 452 10.69 11.90 0.54
N GLY A 453 11.55 10.89 0.77
CA GLY A 453 12.97 10.98 0.45
C GLY A 453 13.29 10.84 -1.04
N SER A 454 12.42 10.11 -1.75
CA SER A 454 12.49 9.83 -3.18
C SER A 454 11.12 9.36 -3.66
N LEU A 455 10.96 9.20 -4.99
CA LEU A 455 9.76 8.60 -5.57
C LEU A 455 9.50 7.18 -5.02
N ARG A 456 10.57 6.38 -4.88
CA ARG A 456 10.48 5.01 -4.34
C ARG A 456 10.02 5.03 -2.88
N SER A 457 10.54 5.97 -2.10
CA SER A 457 10.17 6.16 -0.71
C SER A 457 8.69 6.51 -0.54
N GLY A 458 8.20 7.43 -1.38
CA GLY A 458 6.79 7.81 -1.43
C GLY A 458 5.88 6.65 -1.81
N LYS A 459 6.23 5.89 -2.87
CA LYS A 459 5.47 4.71 -3.32
C LYS A 459 5.37 3.63 -2.25
N ARG A 460 6.48 3.32 -1.57
CA ARG A 460 6.47 2.37 -0.46
C ARG A 460 5.61 2.83 0.71
N ALA A 461 5.68 4.11 1.07
CA ALA A 461 4.80 4.66 2.10
C ALA A 461 3.32 4.55 1.72
N ALA A 462 2.98 4.81 0.45
CA ALA A 462 1.63 4.64 -0.09
C ALA A 462 1.17 3.17 -0.05
N ALA A 463 2.03 2.23 -0.45
CA ALA A 463 1.75 0.80 -0.38
C ALA A 463 1.43 0.33 1.05
N ILE A 464 2.30 0.63 2.01
CA ILE A 464 2.09 0.23 3.41
C ILE A 464 0.84 0.89 4.01
N MET A 465 0.63 2.18 3.75
CA MET A 465 -0.57 2.90 4.20
C MET A 465 -1.85 2.34 3.60
N SER A 466 -1.83 1.84 2.36
CA SER A 466 -3.00 1.24 1.71
C SER A 466 -3.50 0.03 2.51
N LEU A 467 -2.57 -0.84 2.93
CA LEU A 467 -2.87 -2.01 3.74
C LEU A 467 -3.35 -1.63 5.15
N ILE A 468 -2.67 -0.68 5.81
CA ILE A 468 -3.03 -0.22 7.17
C ILE A 468 -4.43 0.39 7.18
N GLN A 469 -4.73 1.29 6.23
CA GLN A 469 -6.01 1.99 6.22
C GLN A 469 -7.14 1.09 5.75
N SER A 470 -6.88 0.20 4.79
CA SER A 470 -7.86 -0.82 4.42
C SER A 470 -8.14 -1.80 5.57
N ALA A 471 -7.14 -2.18 6.38
CA ALA A 471 -7.39 -2.97 7.59
C ALA A 471 -8.30 -2.24 8.58
N ARG A 472 -8.05 -0.94 8.83
CA ARG A 472 -8.90 -0.11 9.69
C ARG A 472 -10.33 0.01 9.15
N LEU A 473 -10.50 0.18 7.84
CA LEU A 473 -11.80 0.25 7.19
C LEU A 473 -12.63 -1.03 7.40
N ASN A 474 -11.98 -2.19 7.51
CA ASN A 474 -12.63 -3.47 7.81
C ASN A 474 -12.74 -3.75 9.32
N GLY A 475 -12.43 -2.78 10.18
CA GLY A 475 -12.51 -2.92 11.64
C GLY A 475 -11.40 -3.77 12.26
N HIS A 476 -10.32 -4.05 11.52
CA HIS A 476 -9.20 -4.83 12.02
C HIS A 476 -8.19 -3.96 12.78
N ASP A 477 -7.55 -4.54 13.79
CA ASP A 477 -6.32 -3.98 14.37
C ASP A 477 -5.17 -4.07 13.34
N PRO A 478 -4.59 -2.95 12.90
CA PRO A 478 -3.50 -2.96 11.92
C PRO A 478 -2.27 -3.75 12.36
N TYR A 479 -1.99 -3.78 13.67
CA TYR A 479 -0.85 -4.55 14.19
C TYR A 479 -1.11 -6.06 14.02
N ALA A 480 -2.26 -6.55 14.48
CA ALA A 480 -2.65 -7.96 14.32
C ALA A 480 -2.67 -8.38 12.84
N TYR A 481 -3.27 -7.56 11.97
CA TYR A 481 -3.32 -7.80 10.54
C TYR A 481 -1.92 -7.88 9.92
N LEU A 482 -1.08 -6.87 10.11
CA LEU A 482 0.27 -6.87 9.51
C LEU A 482 1.17 -7.97 10.09
N LYS A 483 1.02 -8.30 11.38
CA LYS A 483 1.77 -9.40 12.01
C LYS A 483 1.41 -10.74 11.34
N ASP A 484 0.13 -11.02 11.13
CA ASP A 484 -0.31 -12.25 10.48
C ASP A 484 0.11 -12.29 9.00
N VAL A 485 -0.12 -11.20 8.26
CA VAL A 485 0.28 -11.07 6.85
C VAL A 485 1.79 -11.32 6.71
N LEU A 486 2.63 -10.64 7.49
CA LEU A 486 4.08 -10.85 7.43
C LEU A 486 4.48 -12.27 7.86
N THR A 487 3.70 -12.94 8.71
CA THR A 487 3.99 -14.34 9.08
C THR A 487 3.72 -15.29 7.91
N ARG A 488 2.63 -15.08 7.16
CA ARG A 488 2.14 -15.99 6.12
C ARG A 488 2.73 -15.73 4.73
N LEU A 489 3.01 -14.47 4.43
CA LEU A 489 3.45 -13.99 3.11
C LEU A 489 4.63 -14.77 2.51
N PRO A 490 5.68 -15.16 3.27
CA PRO A 490 6.81 -15.92 2.73
C PRO A 490 6.45 -17.31 2.17
N THR A 491 5.34 -17.88 2.62
CA THR A 491 4.83 -19.19 2.19
C THR A 491 3.53 -19.10 1.38
N GLN A 492 2.95 -17.89 1.25
CA GLN A 492 1.68 -17.70 0.56
C GLN A 492 1.87 -17.94 -0.95
N ARG A 493 1.03 -18.81 -1.54
CA ARG A 493 1.05 -18.99 -2.99
C ARG A 493 0.58 -17.71 -3.67
N ALA A 494 1.23 -17.32 -4.77
CA ALA A 494 0.86 -16.12 -5.51
C ALA A 494 -0.61 -16.13 -5.96
N SER A 495 -1.16 -17.30 -6.32
CA SER A 495 -2.57 -17.49 -6.67
C SER A 495 -3.54 -17.25 -5.51
N GLU A 496 -3.06 -17.27 -4.27
CA GLU A 496 -3.85 -17.15 -3.05
C GLU A 496 -3.57 -15.84 -2.31
N ILE A 497 -2.81 -14.91 -2.90
CA ILE A 497 -2.47 -13.63 -2.25
C ILE A 497 -3.72 -12.86 -1.81
N ALA A 498 -4.83 -13.02 -2.53
CA ALA A 498 -6.10 -12.39 -2.24
C ALA A 498 -6.70 -12.78 -0.87
N GLU A 499 -6.34 -13.95 -0.31
CA GLU A 499 -6.78 -14.38 1.03
C GLU A 499 -6.20 -13.51 2.14
N LEU A 500 -5.07 -12.86 1.87
CA LEU A 500 -4.43 -11.93 2.81
C LEU A 500 -4.98 -10.51 2.68
N LEU A 501 -5.89 -10.22 1.74
CA LEU A 501 -6.44 -8.87 1.59
C LEU A 501 -7.30 -8.51 2.80
N PRO A 502 -7.32 -7.23 3.23
CA PRO A 502 -8.02 -6.82 4.46
C PRO A 502 -9.47 -7.28 4.55
N HIS A 503 -10.24 -7.19 3.47
CA HIS A 503 -11.65 -7.57 3.42
C HIS A 503 -11.91 -9.10 3.38
N ARG A 504 -10.87 -9.92 3.16
CA ARG A 504 -10.95 -11.40 3.19
C ARG A 504 -10.17 -11.99 4.34
N TRP A 505 -9.42 -11.16 5.06
CA TRP A 505 -8.51 -11.60 6.10
C TRP A 505 -9.27 -12.23 7.25
N ARG A 506 -8.76 -13.37 7.70
CA ARG A 506 -9.18 -14.05 8.92
C ARG A 506 -7.93 -14.29 9.76
N PRO A 507 -7.91 -13.85 11.03
CA PRO A 507 -6.79 -14.12 11.90
C PRO A 507 -6.63 -15.64 12.09
N VAL A 508 -5.38 -16.07 12.21
CA VAL A 508 -4.99 -17.46 12.49
C VAL A 508 -4.81 -17.68 13.98
#